data_AF-A0A958TKC4-F1
#
_entry.id   AF-A0A958TKC4-F1
#
_cell.length_a   1.000
_cell.length_b   1.000
_cell.length_c   1.000
_cell.angle_alpha   90.00
_cell.angle_beta   90.00
_cell.angle_gamma   90.00
#
_symmetry.space_group_name_H-M   'P 1'
#
loop_
_entity.id
_entity.type
_entity.pdbx_description
1 polymer ?
#
loop_
_entity_poly.entity_id
_entity_poly.type
_entity_poly.pdbx_seq_one_letter_code
_entity_poly.pdbx_strand_id
1 'polypeptide(L)'
;MNQEILISACEKLGWKYTVTGNELTVFQLNANENLQGEYAMKIVGNKVTYNTYYLQNAKSKVQELQNTFYDLNVKYAEESIIREFKKQGWTFKSNDKFKANENEKVSFYMVGRSKLKAETEPISQIRFTVLKDGSVKTDSDYIPKDIHELADKAMESLESIFGNKREINGKEIPLKYKHKTFCENKKTISITKK
;
A
#
# COMPACT_ATOMS: atom_id res chain seq x y z
N MET A 1 1.46 -10.94 1.09
CA MET A 1 0.47 -10.37 2.03
C MET A 1 1.19 -9.99 3.31
N ASN A 2 0.82 -8.86 3.95
CA ASN A 2 1.44 -8.45 5.21
C ASN A 2 0.93 -9.32 6.38
N GLN A 3 1.83 -10.03 7.05
CA GLN A 3 1.49 -10.99 8.11
C GLN A 3 1.03 -10.30 9.39
N GLU A 4 1.59 -9.14 9.75
CA GLU A 4 1.18 -8.37 10.94
C GLU A 4 -0.28 -7.89 10.80
N ILE A 5 -0.67 -7.48 9.60
CA ILE A 5 -2.04 -7.01 9.34
C ILE A 5 -3.03 -8.18 9.34
N LEU A 6 -2.61 -9.37 8.88
CA LEU A 6 -3.41 -10.59 8.99
C LEU A 6 -3.66 -10.96 10.46
N ILE A 7 -2.62 -10.85 11.29
CA ILE A 7 -2.72 -11.06 12.74
C ILE A 7 -3.72 -10.07 13.35
N SER A 8 -3.56 -8.77 13.08
CA SER A 8 -4.48 -7.75 13.58
C SER A 8 -5.92 -7.93 13.08
N ALA A 9 -6.11 -8.49 11.88
CA ALA A 9 -7.44 -8.81 11.38
C ALA A 9 -8.09 -9.95 12.20
N CYS A 10 -7.34 -11.01 12.52
CA CYS A 10 -7.83 -12.08 13.38
C CYS A 10 -8.13 -11.60 14.81
N GLU A 11 -7.26 -10.77 15.39
CA GLU A 11 -7.48 -10.15 16.71
C GLU A 11 -8.75 -9.30 16.73
N LYS A 12 -8.94 -8.45 15.71
CA LYS A 12 -10.13 -7.60 15.57
C LYS A 12 -11.42 -8.40 15.42
N LEU A 13 -11.36 -9.58 14.81
CA LEU A 13 -12.50 -10.51 14.70
C LEU A 13 -12.71 -11.36 15.95
N GLY A 14 -11.80 -11.30 16.93
CA GLY A 14 -11.83 -12.13 18.13
C GLY A 14 -11.55 -13.61 17.86
N TRP A 15 -10.82 -13.91 16.79
CA TRP A 15 -10.50 -15.28 16.40
C TRP A 15 -9.21 -15.74 17.07
N LYS A 16 -9.15 -17.02 17.45
CA LYS A 16 -7.93 -17.61 17.98
C LYS A 16 -7.15 -18.29 16.86
N TYR A 17 -5.86 -17.97 16.81
CA TYR A 17 -4.96 -18.42 15.77
C TYR A 17 -3.58 -18.77 16.34
N THR A 18 -2.83 -19.57 15.60
CA THR A 18 -1.40 -19.76 15.80
C THR A 18 -0.65 -19.33 14.55
N VAL A 19 0.59 -18.89 14.74
CA VAL A 19 1.49 -18.49 13.67
C VAL A 19 2.71 -19.39 13.71
N THR A 20 3.01 -20.08 12.61
CA THR A 20 4.20 -20.94 12.48
C THR A 20 4.89 -20.61 11.16
N GLY A 21 6.00 -19.89 11.21
CA GLY A 21 6.66 -19.36 10.02
C GLY A 21 5.73 -18.44 9.22
N ASN A 22 5.48 -18.79 7.95
CA ASN A 22 4.57 -18.04 7.04
C ASN A 22 3.15 -18.64 7.02
N GLU A 23 2.80 -19.50 7.97
CA GLU A 23 1.46 -20.07 8.12
C GLU A 23 0.74 -19.41 9.30
N LEU A 24 -0.49 -18.95 9.05
CA LEU A 24 -1.45 -18.57 10.09
C LEU A 24 -2.61 -19.57 10.08
N THR A 25 -2.84 -20.24 11.21
CA THR A 25 -3.88 -21.24 11.37
C THR A 25 -4.89 -20.78 12.41
N VAL A 26 -6.14 -20.60 11.99
CA VAL A 26 -7.27 -20.21 12.84
C VAL A 26 -7.96 -21.48 13.31
N PHE A 27 -8.01 -21.67 14.62
CA PHE A 27 -8.60 -22.85 15.27
C PHE A 27 -9.83 -22.53 16.10
N GLN A 28 -10.21 -21.25 16.23
CA GLN A 28 -11.47 -20.87 16.85
C GLN A 28 -11.98 -19.56 16.25
N LEU A 29 -13.23 -19.57 15.79
CA LEU A 29 -13.96 -18.36 15.40
C LEU A 29 -14.74 -17.82 16.61
N ASN A 30 -15.30 -16.62 16.49
CA ASN A 30 -16.18 -16.02 17.50
C ASN A 30 -17.57 -16.70 17.63
N ALA A 31 -17.81 -17.77 16.86
CA ALA A 31 -19.00 -18.61 16.94
C ALA A 31 -18.74 -19.84 17.83
N ASN A 32 -19.79 -20.39 18.46
CA ASN A 32 -19.75 -21.63 19.25
C ASN A 32 -19.56 -22.90 18.37
N GLU A 33 -18.75 -22.82 17.32
CA GLU A 33 -18.49 -23.93 16.42
C GLU A 33 -17.45 -24.85 17.05
N ASN A 34 -17.83 -26.11 17.27
CA ASN A 34 -16.92 -27.12 17.79
C ASN A 34 -16.17 -27.79 16.63
N LEU A 35 -14.91 -27.39 16.45
CA LEU A 35 -14.04 -27.90 15.39
C LEU A 35 -13.33 -29.21 15.78
N GLN A 36 -13.60 -29.79 16.96
CA GLN A 36 -13.05 -31.09 17.41
C GLN A 36 -11.50 -31.18 17.35
N GLY A 37 -10.81 -30.05 17.49
CA GLY A 37 -9.34 -29.96 17.40
C GLY A 37 -8.80 -29.67 15.99
N GLU A 38 -9.65 -29.61 14.97
CA GLU A 38 -9.31 -29.19 13.62
C GLU A 38 -9.26 -27.65 13.47
N TYR A 39 -8.66 -27.18 12.38
CA TYR A 39 -8.63 -25.76 12.06
C TYR A 39 -9.88 -25.32 11.28
N ALA A 40 -10.34 -24.09 11.52
CA ALA A 40 -11.38 -23.44 10.72
C ALA A 40 -10.83 -23.05 9.35
N MET A 41 -9.69 -22.36 9.35
CA MET A 41 -8.98 -21.94 8.16
C MET A 41 -7.47 -21.80 8.39
N LYS A 42 -6.72 -21.99 7.32
CA LYS A 42 -5.27 -21.90 7.26
C LYS A 42 -4.88 -21.01 6.10
N ILE A 43 -3.98 -20.08 6.37
CA ILE A 43 -3.51 -19.06 5.44
C ILE A 43 -1.99 -19.20 5.29
N VAL A 44 -1.54 -19.44 4.06
CA VAL A 44 -0.11 -19.54 3.72
C VAL A 44 0.17 -18.63 2.54
N GLY A 45 0.95 -17.57 2.75
CA GLY A 45 1.13 -16.52 1.75
C GLY A 45 -0.21 -15.91 1.34
N ASN A 46 -0.61 -16.03 0.07
CA ASN A 46 -1.89 -15.51 -0.44
C ASN A 46 -2.97 -16.61 -0.58
N LYS A 47 -2.71 -17.83 -0.12
CA LYS A 47 -3.62 -18.97 -0.27
C LYS A 47 -4.38 -19.21 1.04
N VAL A 48 -5.70 -19.29 0.94
CA VAL A 48 -6.60 -19.64 2.05
C VAL A 48 -7.15 -21.04 1.81
N THR A 49 -7.02 -21.90 2.80
CA THR A 49 -7.64 -23.23 2.87
C THR A 49 -8.55 -23.28 4.08
N TYR A 50 -9.74 -23.89 3.98
CA TYR A 50 -10.72 -23.88 5.06
C TYR A 50 -11.46 -25.20 5.13
N ASN A 51 -11.95 -25.53 6.32
CA ASN A 51 -12.61 -26.80 6.59
C ASN A 51 -14.12 -26.70 6.32
N THR A 52 -14.61 -27.24 5.20
CA THR A 52 -16.04 -27.19 4.87
C THR A 52 -16.89 -28.21 5.64
N TYR A 53 -16.28 -29.18 6.32
CA TYR A 53 -17.00 -30.21 7.06
C TYR A 53 -17.60 -29.63 8.34
N TYR A 54 -16.79 -28.90 9.11
CA TYR A 54 -17.22 -28.26 10.37
C TYR A 54 -17.68 -26.81 10.19
N LEU A 55 -17.35 -26.15 9.07
CA LEU A 55 -17.68 -24.74 8.81
C LEU A 55 -18.58 -24.60 7.58
N GLN A 56 -19.90 -24.69 7.78
CA GLN A 56 -20.89 -24.60 6.70
C GLN A 56 -20.90 -23.21 6.01
N ASN A 57 -20.53 -22.15 6.73
CA ASN A 57 -20.45 -20.77 6.24
C ASN A 57 -19.01 -20.33 5.91
N ALA A 58 -18.09 -21.28 5.62
CA ALA A 58 -16.66 -20.99 5.50
C ALA A 58 -16.33 -19.86 4.51
N LYS A 59 -17.02 -19.81 3.37
CA LYS A 59 -16.83 -18.73 2.38
C LYS A 59 -17.14 -17.35 2.96
N SER A 60 -18.21 -17.24 3.74
CA SER A 60 -18.59 -15.98 4.39
C SER A 60 -17.54 -15.56 5.41
N LYS A 61 -16.98 -16.50 6.17
CA LYS A 61 -15.89 -16.24 7.12
C LYS A 61 -14.60 -15.82 6.43
N VAL A 62 -14.22 -16.46 5.33
CA VAL A 62 -13.07 -16.01 4.52
C VAL A 62 -13.28 -14.59 4.01
N GLN A 63 -14.49 -14.23 3.58
CA GLN A 63 -14.81 -12.89 3.14
C GLN A 63 -14.78 -11.86 4.28
N GLU A 64 -15.25 -12.24 5.48
CA GLU A 64 -15.16 -11.42 6.70
C GLU A 64 -13.70 -11.10 7.06
N LEU A 65 -12.82 -12.11 7.01
CA LEU A 65 -11.38 -11.95 7.20
C LEU A 65 -10.78 -11.04 6.14
N GLN A 66 -11.10 -11.30 4.87
CA GLN A 66 -10.58 -10.54 3.74
C GLN A 66 -10.94 -9.05 3.83
N ASN A 67 -12.20 -8.73 4.13
CA ASN A 67 -12.66 -7.36 4.29
C ASN A 67 -11.95 -6.66 5.45
N THR A 68 -11.86 -7.35 6.60
CA THR A 68 -11.17 -6.82 7.79
C THR A 68 -9.69 -6.56 7.51
N PHE A 69 -9.02 -7.50 6.84
CA PHE A 69 -7.63 -7.37 6.42
C PHE A 69 -7.44 -6.15 5.50
N TYR A 70 -8.28 -6.02 4.48
CA TYR A 70 -8.20 -4.90 3.53
C TYR A 70 -8.43 -3.54 4.19
N ASP A 71 -9.41 -3.42 5.10
CA ASP A 71 -9.65 -2.18 5.83
C ASP A 71 -8.42 -1.77 6.69
N LEU A 72 -7.76 -2.75 7.32
CA LEU A 72 -6.54 -2.51 8.08
C LEU A 72 -5.36 -2.20 7.17
N ASN A 73 -5.25 -2.87 6.02
CA ASN A 73 -4.16 -2.66 5.07
C ASN A 73 -4.20 -1.27 4.44
N VAL A 74 -5.39 -0.75 4.14
CA VAL A 74 -5.57 0.62 3.66
C VAL A 74 -5.03 1.63 4.67
N LYS A 75 -5.40 1.49 5.96
CA LYS A 75 -4.95 2.38 7.03
C LYS A 75 -3.44 2.30 7.24
N TYR A 76 -2.92 1.08 7.28
CA TYR A 76 -1.49 0.85 7.42
C TYR A 76 -0.68 1.51 6.30
N ALA A 77 -1.14 1.38 5.05
CA ALA A 77 -0.50 2.01 3.90
C ALA A 77 -0.52 3.53 4.01
N GLU A 78 -1.67 4.13 4.31
CA GLU A 78 -1.82 5.58 4.52
C GLU A 78 -0.86 6.09 5.60
N GLU A 79 -0.89 5.48 6.79
CA GLU A 79 -0.05 5.89 7.91
C GLU A 79 1.44 5.74 7.62
N SER A 80 1.83 4.65 6.96
CA SER A 80 3.21 4.39 6.56
C SER A 80 3.71 5.46 5.59
N ILE A 81 2.93 5.79 4.56
CA ILE A 81 3.28 6.84 3.59
C ILE A 81 3.46 8.17 4.31
N ILE A 82 2.48 8.59 5.11
CA ILE A 82 2.52 9.86 5.83
C ILE A 82 3.74 9.93 6.74
N ARG A 83 4.03 8.85 7.48
CA ARG A 83 5.17 8.77 8.39
C ARG A 83 6.50 8.89 7.65
N GLU A 84 6.72 8.09 6.61
CA GLU A 84 8.00 8.07 5.90
C GLU A 84 8.26 9.38 5.14
N PHE A 85 7.23 9.97 4.53
CA PHE A 85 7.37 11.28 3.88
C PHE A 85 7.60 12.41 4.89
N LYS A 86 6.91 12.41 6.05
CA LYS A 86 7.17 13.40 7.12
C LYS A 86 8.60 13.35 7.64
N LYS A 87 9.21 12.16 7.78
CA LYS A 87 10.63 12.01 8.15
C LYS A 87 11.56 12.72 7.17
N GLN A 88 11.21 12.75 5.88
CA GLN A 88 11.96 13.45 4.84
C GLN A 88 11.57 14.94 4.69
N GLY A 89 10.76 15.49 5.60
CA GLY A 89 10.40 16.91 5.62
C GLY A 89 9.19 17.29 4.77
N TRP A 90 8.41 16.32 4.29
CA TRP A 90 7.17 16.59 3.55
C TRP A 90 5.99 16.88 4.49
N THR A 91 5.03 17.68 4.02
CA THR A 91 3.82 18.02 4.77
C THR A 91 2.61 17.28 4.21
N PHE A 92 1.80 16.68 5.08
CA PHE A 92 0.53 16.07 4.69
C PHE A 92 -0.51 17.13 4.32
N LYS A 93 -1.31 16.84 3.29
CA LYS A 93 -2.47 17.64 2.87
C LYS A 93 -3.61 16.71 2.44
N SER A 94 -4.79 16.90 3.01
CA SER A 94 -5.99 16.15 2.63
C SER A 94 -6.41 16.43 1.18
N ASN A 95 -7.08 15.46 0.55
CA ASN A 95 -7.72 15.64 -0.75
C ASN A 95 -9.24 15.81 -0.57
N ASP A 96 -9.69 16.99 -0.18
CA ASP A 96 -11.09 17.24 0.20
C ASP A 96 -12.10 17.01 -0.94
N LYS A 97 -11.63 17.01 -2.20
CA LYS A 97 -12.45 16.72 -3.38
C LYS A 97 -12.59 15.23 -3.67
N PHE A 98 -11.79 14.38 -3.01
CA PHE A 98 -11.82 12.95 -3.23
C PHE A 98 -13.09 12.34 -2.63
N LYS A 99 -13.71 11.43 -3.39
CA LYS A 99 -14.80 10.58 -2.92
C LYS A 99 -14.38 9.14 -3.12
N ALA A 100 -14.31 8.41 -2.01
CA ALA A 100 -13.98 6.98 -2.04
C ALA A 100 -15.00 6.22 -2.89
N ASN A 101 -14.53 5.18 -3.56
CA ASN A 101 -15.37 4.27 -4.35
C ASN A 101 -15.04 2.81 -4.00
N GLU A 102 -15.49 1.85 -4.81
CA GLU A 102 -15.26 0.44 -4.57
C GLU A 102 -13.77 0.07 -4.53
N ASN A 103 -12.97 0.71 -5.38
CA ASN A 103 -11.56 0.39 -5.58
C ASN A 103 -10.62 1.40 -4.92
N GLU A 104 -10.86 2.70 -5.02
CA GLU A 104 -10.02 3.75 -4.42
C GLU A 104 -10.61 4.14 -3.07
N LYS A 105 -9.86 3.91 -1.99
CA LYS A 105 -10.36 4.07 -0.62
C LYS A 105 -9.92 5.37 0.02
N VAL A 106 -8.67 5.78 -0.21
CA VAL A 106 -8.11 7.00 0.37
C VAL A 106 -7.29 7.71 -0.69
N SER A 107 -7.36 9.04 -0.73
CA SER A 107 -6.45 9.86 -1.51
C SER A 107 -6.02 11.09 -0.72
N PHE A 108 -4.74 11.44 -0.79
CA PHE A 108 -4.16 12.60 -0.14
C PHE A 108 -2.91 13.07 -0.89
N TYR A 109 -2.35 14.19 -0.46
CA TYR A 109 -1.12 14.75 -1.02
C TYR A 109 -0.03 14.82 0.04
N MET A 110 1.20 14.53 -0.37
CA MET A 110 2.40 14.98 0.35
C MET A 110 2.98 16.19 -0.39
N VAL A 111 3.22 17.27 0.34
CA VAL A 111 3.69 18.56 -0.19
C VAL A 111 5.13 18.81 0.21
N GLY A 112 6.01 18.97 -0.78
CA GLY A 112 7.42 19.31 -0.65
C GLY A 112 7.67 20.76 -1.03
N ARG A 113 8.64 21.41 -0.37
CA ARG A 113 9.02 22.80 -0.64
C ARG A 113 10.52 22.90 -0.87
N SER A 114 10.92 23.13 -2.11
CA SER A 114 12.30 23.28 -2.54
C SER A 114 12.97 24.47 -1.84
N LYS A 115 14.24 24.30 -1.51
CA LYS A 115 15.10 25.34 -0.92
C LYS A 115 16.02 25.97 -1.98
N LEU A 116 15.94 25.52 -3.23
CA LEU A 116 16.75 26.05 -4.33
C LEU A 116 16.29 27.45 -4.70
N LYS A 117 17.18 28.45 -4.54
CA LYS A 117 16.88 29.86 -4.86
C LYS A 117 16.55 30.11 -6.33
N ALA A 118 17.08 29.28 -7.23
CA ALA A 118 16.85 29.38 -8.67
C ALA A 118 15.54 28.71 -9.12
N GLU A 119 14.83 28.02 -8.23
CA GLU A 119 13.59 27.36 -8.58
C GLU A 119 12.42 28.36 -8.64
N THR A 120 11.74 28.41 -9.78
CA THR A 120 10.57 29.26 -10.01
C THR A 120 9.28 28.60 -9.52
N GLU A 121 9.25 27.26 -9.47
CA GLU A 121 8.14 26.45 -9.00
C GLU A 121 8.57 25.60 -7.79
N PRO A 122 8.76 26.20 -6.59
CA PRO A 122 9.39 25.51 -5.46
C PRO A 122 8.44 24.56 -4.72
N ILE A 123 7.14 24.57 -5.02
CA ILE A 123 6.15 23.73 -4.33
C ILE A 123 5.81 22.54 -5.22
N SER A 124 6.02 21.34 -4.69
CA SER A 124 5.64 20.09 -5.36
C SER A 124 4.65 19.29 -4.54
N GLN A 125 3.77 18.59 -5.23
CA GLN A 125 2.75 17.74 -4.63
C GLN A 125 2.84 16.36 -5.26
N ILE A 126 2.86 15.34 -4.42
CA ILE A 126 2.70 13.95 -4.85
C ILE A 126 1.37 13.50 -4.30
N ARG A 127 0.44 13.16 -5.20
CA ARG A 127 -0.83 12.54 -4.87
C ARG A 127 -0.60 11.06 -4.62
N PHE A 128 -1.11 10.58 -3.50
CA PHE A 128 -1.21 9.17 -3.18
C PHE A 128 -2.67 8.75 -3.24
N THR A 129 -2.92 7.58 -3.81
CA THR A 129 -4.22 6.93 -3.79
C THR A 129 -4.03 5.48 -3.33
N VAL A 130 -4.64 5.14 -2.21
CA VAL A 130 -4.62 3.78 -1.64
C VAL A 130 -5.85 3.02 -2.12
N LEU A 131 -5.63 1.86 -2.72
CA LEU A 131 -6.66 0.98 -3.25
C LEU A 131 -7.19 0.04 -2.16
N LYS A 132 -8.33 -0.59 -2.42
CA LYS A 132 -9.01 -1.58 -1.56
C LYS A 132 -8.06 -2.64 -1.01
N ASP A 133 -7.16 -3.15 -1.84
CA ASP A 133 -6.23 -4.22 -1.46
C ASP A 133 -5.00 -3.71 -0.70
N GLY A 134 -4.88 -2.39 -0.50
CA GLY A 134 -3.73 -1.71 0.09
C GLY A 134 -2.64 -1.34 -0.92
N SER A 135 -2.81 -1.64 -2.21
CA SER A 135 -1.92 -1.16 -3.25
C SER A 135 -1.95 0.38 -3.34
N VAL A 136 -0.82 0.99 -3.69
CA VAL A 136 -0.67 2.45 -3.69
C VAL A 136 -0.35 2.93 -5.10
N LYS A 137 -1.15 3.88 -5.59
CA LYS A 137 -0.86 4.65 -6.80
C LYS A 137 -0.32 6.02 -6.43
N THR A 138 0.73 6.44 -7.11
CA THR A 138 1.32 7.76 -6.94
C THR A 138 1.21 8.56 -8.22
N ASP A 139 0.89 9.84 -8.10
CA ASP A 139 0.79 10.74 -9.22
C ASP A 139 1.38 12.10 -8.86
N SER A 140 2.34 12.56 -9.64
CA SER A 140 3.03 13.83 -9.41
C SER A 140 3.22 14.59 -10.71
N ASP A 141 3.31 15.90 -10.58
CA ASP A 141 3.73 16.80 -11.65
C ASP A 141 5.25 17.05 -11.53
N TYR A 142 5.70 18.26 -11.87
CA TYR A 142 7.08 18.68 -11.74
C TYR A 142 7.54 18.65 -10.27
N ILE A 143 8.70 18.02 -10.04
CA ILE A 143 9.38 17.95 -8.75
C ILE A 143 10.81 18.50 -8.91
N PRO A 144 11.17 19.62 -8.23
CA PRO A 144 12.53 20.12 -8.18
C PRO A 144 13.51 19.06 -7.66
N LYS A 145 14.76 19.15 -8.12
CA LYS A 145 15.80 18.14 -7.82
C LYS A 145 15.94 17.81 -6.33
N ASP A 146 16.06 18.83 -5.49
CA ASP A 146 16.26 18.65 -4.04
C ASP A 146 15.07 17.94 -3.38
N ILE A 147 13.85 18.20 -3.87
CA ILE A 147 12.64 17.54 -3.41
C ILE A 147 12.52 16.12 -3.97
N HIS A 148 12.98 15.87 -5.19
CA HIS A 148 13.00 14.55 -5.79
C HIS A 148 13.87 13.58 -4.98
N GLU A 149 15.06 14.01 -4.57
CA GLU A 149 15.96 13.19 -3.72
C GLU A 149 15.31 12.83 -2.38
N LEU A 150 14.51 13.73 -1.80
CA LEU A 150 13.76 13.46 -0.57
C LEU A 150 12.58 12.53 -0.80
N ALA A 151 11.88 12.64 -1.94
CA ALA A 151 10.83 11.69 -2.32
C ALA A 151 11.41 10.28 -2.51
N ASP A 152 12.55 10.16 -3.19
CA ASP A 152 13.17 8.84 -3.43
C ASP A 152 13.57 8.16 -2.13
N LYS A 153 14.18 8.88 -1.18
CA LYS A 153 14.48 8.34 0.16
C LYS A 153 13.24 7.85 0.91
N ALA A 154 12.13 8.59 0.81
CA ALA A 154 10.87 8.16 1.41
C ALA A 154 10.32 6.91 0.73
N MET A 155 10.36 6.87 -0.60
CA MET A 155 9.86 5.74 -1.39
C MET A 155 10.70 4.47 -1.18
N GLU A 156 12.03 4.57 -1.08
CA GLU A 156 12.91 3.43 -0.74
C GLU A 156 12.55 2.83 0.63
N SER A 157 12.28 3.68 1.64
CA SER A 157 11.81 3.21 2.95
C SER A 157 10.46 2.47 2.82
N LEU A 158 9.54 3.01 2.02
CA LEU A 158 8.24 2.38 1.77
C LEU A 158 8.34 1.05 1.02
N GLU A 159 9.26 0.90 0.07
CA GLU A 159 9.51 -0.37 -0.62
C GLU A 159 9.94 -1.46 0.37
N SER A 160 10.78 -1.12 1.34
CA SER A 160 11.18 -2.04 2.41
C SER A 160 10.00 -2.40 3.31
N ILE A 161 9.13 -1.43 3.64
CA ILE A 161 7.96 -1.65 4.52
C ILE A 161 6.90 -2.51 3.82
N PHE A 162 6.64 -2.25 2.54
CA PHE A 162 5.64 -2.99 1.76
C PHE A 162 6.17 -4.29 1.19
N GLY A 163 7.49 -4.51 1.22
CA GLY A 163 8.16 -5.72 0.74
C GLY A 163 8.11 -5.87 -0.78
N ASN A 164 7.85 -4.80 -1.52
CA ASN A 164 7.74 -4.81 -2.99
C ASN A 164 8.43 -3.57 -3.58
N LYS A 165 9.05 -3.74 -4.76
CA LYS A 165 9.62 -2.62 -5.52
C LYS A 165 8.53 -1.88 -6.28
N ARG A 166 8.64 -0.55 -6.40
CA ARG A 166 7.68 0.25 -7.17
C ARG A 166 7.86 0.06 -8.68
N GLU A 167 6.76 0.06 -9.40
CA GLU A 167 6.75 0.18 -10.86
C GLU A 167 6.65 1.66 -11.25
N ILE A 168 7.58 2.14 -12.06
CA ILE A 168 7.65 3.55 -12.46
C ILE A 168 7.30 3.68 -13.94
N ASN A 169 6.20 4.35 -14.22
CA ASN A 169 5.81 4.74 -15.56
C ASN A 169 6.16 6.22 -15.78
N GLY A 170 7.18 6.49 -16.61
CA GLY A 170 7.59 7.85 -16.94
C GLY A 170 6.52 8.58 -17.74
N LYS A 171 6.23 9.83 -17.38
CA LYS A 171 5.35 10.72 -18.16
C LYS A 171 6.15 11.47 -19.21
N GLU A 172 5.49 11.89 -20.29
CA GLU A 172 6.09 12.83 -21.22
C GLU A 172 6.41 14.15 -20.51
N ILE A 173 7.63 14.64 -20.69
CA ILE A 173 8.12 15.88 -20.09
C ILE A 173 7.62 17.08 -20.90
N PRO A 174 6.80 17.97 -20.32
CA PRO A 174 6.39 19.21 -20.99
C PRO A 174 7.59 20.06 -21.40
N LEU A 175 7.50 20.75 -22.54
CA LEU A 175 8.59 21.58 -23.08
C LEU A 175 9.17 22.58 -22.06
N LYS A 176 8.29 23.17 -21.23
CA LYS A 176 8.69 24.11 -20.18
C LYS A 176 9.63 23.52 -19.11
N TYR A 177 9.65 22.19 -18.93
CA TYR A 177 10.47 21.53 -17.91
C TYR A 177 11.68 20.78 -18.48
N LYS A 178 11.84 20.70 -19.81
CA LYS A 178 12.96 19.96 -20.45
C LYS A 178 14.35 20.39 -19.98
N HIS A 179 14.53 21.65 -19.60
CA HIS A 179 15.81 22.18 -19.10
C HIS A 179 15.98 22.06 -17.58
N LYS A 180 14.94 21.59 -16.88
CA LYS A 180 14.90 21.43 -15.42
C LYS A 180 14.78 19.96 -14.98
N THR A 181 14.65 19.04 -15.93
CA THR A 181 14.42 17.64 -15.63
C THR A 181 15.63 16.99 -15.02
N PHE A 182 15.41 16.43 -13.83
CA PHE A 182 16.40 15.64 -13.11
C PHE A 182 16.49 14.21 -13.65
N CYS A 183 15.36 13.60 -14.01
CA CYS A 183 15.29 12.27 -14.60
C CYS A 183 15.26 12.35 -16.13
N GLU A 184 16.17 11.66 -16.80
CA GLU A 184 16.08 11.44 -18.25
C GLU A 184 14.86 10.56 -18.56
N ASN A 185 14.13 10.86 -19.65
CA ASN A 185 13.09 9.95 -20.15
C ASN A 185 13.73 8.58 -20.37
N LYS A 186 13.37 7.57 -19.57
CA LYS A 186 13.75 6.18 -19.81
C LYS A 186 13.17 5.80 -21.17
N LYS A 187 13.98 5.88 -22.22
CA LYS A 187 13.63 5.30 -23.53
C LYS A 187 13.46 3.80 -23.27
N THR A 188 12.23 3.30 -23.41
CA THR A 188 11.98 1.86 -23.50
C THR A 188 12.69 1.39 -24.77
N ILE A 189 13.92 0.90 -24.64
CA ILE A 189 14.62 0.24 -25.74
C ILE A 189 14.05 -1.18 -25.80
N SER A 190 13.06 -1.37 -26.67
CA SER A 190 12.59 -2.70 -27.05
C SER A 190 13.71 -3.39 -27.83
N ILE A 191 14.45 -4.29 -27.18
CA ILE A 191 15.39 -5.17 -27.88
C ILE A 191 14.57 -6.30 -28.50
N THR A 192 14.20 -6.16 -29.77
CA THR A 192 13.65 -7.26 -30.56
C THR A 192 14.80 -8.22 -30.89
N LYS A 193 14.76 -9.44 -30.36
CA LYS A 193 15.66 -10.52 -30.80
C LYS A 193 15.33 -10.85 -32.27
N LYS A 194 16.34 -10.79 -33.14
CA LYS A 194 16.34 -11.48 -34.43
C LYS A 194 16.49 -12.99 -34.21
#